data_AF-A0A1F9PXA1-F1
#
_entry.id   AF-A0A1F9PXA1-F1
#
_cell.length_a   1.000
_cell.length_b   1.000
_cell.length_c   1.000
_cell.angle_alpha   90.00
_cell.angle_beta   90.00
_cell.angle_gamma   90.00
#
_symmetry.space_group_name_H-M   'P 1'
#
loop_
_entity.id
_entity.type
_entity.pdbx_description
1 polymer ?
#
loop_
_entity_poly.entity_id
_entity_poly.type
_entity_poly.pdbx_seq_one_letter_code
_entity_poly.pdbx_strand_id
1 'polypeptide(L)'
;MSELLVVVLLWLHAVATLVWLGGIVILLLVLLPAARQVLGADAGKLLGEVSRRFTPLANGAIVLLLLSGAALMVLGNGDSNGGRMWSMGPAMLFKLLLFLLMAAVHFYRGLVLAPQVANSAAGEEKVRLQQWSLRLVKVNFAVGLTVLLLSAIV
;
A
#
# COMPACT_ATOMS: atom_id res chain seq x y z
N MET A 1 -27.30 2.80 15.94
CA MET A 1 -26.21 1.80 16.05
C MET A 1 -25.40 1.68 14.76
N SER A 2 -26.00 1.78 13.58
CA SER A 2 -25.32 1.82 12.27
C SER A 2 -24.32 2.98 12.13
N GLU A 3 -24.67 4.18 12.59
CA GLU A 3 -23.84 5.39 12.53
C GLU A 3 -22.45 5.21 13.17
N LEU A 4 -22.42 4.75 14.43
CA LEU A 4 -21.16 4.54 15.16
C LEU A 4 -20.29 3.48 14.48
N LEU A 5 -20.90 2.45 13.91
CA LEU A 5 -20.19 1.41 13.17
C LEU A 5 -19.55 1.97 11.88
N VAL A 6 -20.25 2.82 11.12
CA VAL A 6 -19.71 3.48 9.93
C VAL A 6 -18.53 4.40 10.29
N VAL A 7 -18.65 5.19 11.36
CA VAL A 7 -17.56 6.05 11.85
C VAL A 7 -16.33 5.23 12.22
N VAL A 8 -16.51 4.13 12.96
CA VAL A 8 -15.39 3.24 13.34
C VAL A 8 -14.75 2.61 12.11
N LEU A 9 -15.53 2.18 11.11
CA LEU A 9 -15.00 1.63 9.87
C LEU A 9 -14.20 2.66 9.06
N LEU A 10 -14.69 3.89 8.94
CA LEU A 10 -13.97 4.99 8.29
C LEU A 10 -12.64 5.28 9.01
N TRP A 11 -12.67 5.33 10.34
CA TRP A 11 -11.48 5.53 11.15
C TRP A 11 -10.46 4.40 10.96
N LEU A 12 -10.90 3.14 11.02
CA LEU A 12 -10.03 1.97 10.78
C LEU A 12 -9.46 1.96 9.35
N HIS A 13 -10.26 2.30 8.35
CA HIS A 13 -9.84 2.41 6.96
C HIS A 13 -8.75 3.50 6.79
N ALA A 14 -8.94 4.66 7.42
CA ALA A 14 -7.97 5.75 7.41
C ALA A 14 -6.66 5.35 8.11
N VAL A 15 -6.74 4.70 9.28
CA VAL A 15 -5.55 4.18 10.00
C VAL A 15 -4.80 3.17 9.14
N ALA A 16 -5.49 2.24 8.49
CA ALA A 16 -4.86 1.27 7.60
C ALA A 16 -4.16 1.95 6.41
N THR A 17 -4.76 3.01 5.86
CA THR A 17 -4.16 3.84 4.81
C THR A 17 -2.89 4.52 5.31
N LEU A 18 -2.91 5.10 6.51
CA LEU A 18 -1.74 5.74 7.14
C LEU A 18 -0.60 4.75 7.37
N VAL A 19 -0.90 3.55 7.86
CA VAL A 19 0.11 2.51 8.09
C VAL A 19 0.78 2.11 6.78
N TRP A 20 -0.01 1.80 5.74
CA TRP A 20 0.57 1.28 4.51
C TRP A 20 1.18 2.38 3.63
N LEU A 21 0.40 3.41 3.27
CA LEU A 21 0.87 4.47 2.40
C LEU A 21 1.87 5.38 3.11
N GLY A 22 1.63 5.72 4.38
CA GLY A 22 2.57 6.50 5.19
C GLY A 22 3.88 5.76 5.43
N GLY A 23 3.84 4.44 5.62
CA GLY A 23 5.06 3.63 5.68
C GLY A 23 5.89 3.68 4.39
N ILE A 24 5.24 3.67 3.23
CA ILE A 24 5.91 3.85 1.93
C ILE A 24 6.51 5.26 1.79
N VAL A 25 5.78 6.29 2.22
CA VAL A 25 6.27 7.68 2.23
C VAL A 25 7.56 7.79 3.05
N ILE A 26 7.55 7.29 4.28
CA ILE A 26 8.73 7.32 5.16
C ILE A 26 9.89 6.53 4.54
N LEU A 27 9.60 5.33 4.02
CA LEU A 27 10.61 4.48 3.40
C LEU A 27 11.30 5.19 2.22
N LEU A 28 10.54 5.80 1.31
CA LEU A 28 11.07 6.40 0.09
C LEU A 28 11.69 7.77 0.29
N LEU A 29 11.05 8.64 1.07
CA LEU A 29 11.40 10.06 1.16
C LEU A 29 12.33 10.38 2.31
N VAL A 30 12.37 9.52 3.35
CA VAL A 30 13.15 9.77 4.56
C VAL A 30 14.22 8.70 4.73
N LEU A 31 13.81 7.45 4.89
CA LEU A 31 14.74 6.39 5.28
C LEU A 31 15.72 6.01 4.16
N LEU A 32 15.24 5.84 2.92
CA LEU A 32 16.09 5.51 1.78
C LEU A 32 17.19 6.54 1.51
N PRO A 33 16.91 7.86 1.39
CA PRO A 33 17.96 8.84 1.17
C PRO A 33 18.91 8.94 2.38
N ALA A 34 18.38 8.97 3.60
CA ALA A 34 19.22 9.05 4.80
C ALA A 34 20.15 7.82 4.95
N ALA A 35 19.62 6.61 4.75
CA ALA A 35 20.42 5.39 4.82
C ALA A 35 21.52 5.36 3.76
N ARG A 36 21.21 5.78 2.52
CA ARG A 36 22.23 5.86 1.45
C ARG A 36 23.33 6.86 1.76
N GLN A 37 22.96 8.02 2.32
CA GLN A 37 23.91 9.07 2.66
C GLN A 37 24.83 8.67 3.83
N VAL A 38 24.27 8.08 4.88
CA VAL A 38 25.02 7.77 6.12
C VAL A 38 25.75 6.43 6.04
N LEU A 39 25.14 5.41 5.42
CA LEU A 39 25.64 4.02 5.46
C LEU A 39 26.25 3.54 4.14
N GLY A 40 26.08 4.27 3.04
CA GLY A 40 26.64 3.90 1.73
C GLY A 40 26.32 2.46 1.33
N ALA A 41 27.34 1.60 1.25
CA ALA A 41 27.22 0.20 0.89
C ALA A 41 26.34 -0.63 1.86
N ASP A 42 26.28 -0.25 3.15
CA ASP A 42 25.49 -0.96 4.16
C ASP A 42 24.02 -0.53 4.22
N ALA A 43 23.62 0.51 3.46
CA ALA A 43 22.24 0.99 3.43
C ALA A 43 21.22 -0.12 3.11
N GLY A 44 21.60 -1.06 2.23
CA GLY A 44 20.75 -2.19 1.86
C GLY A 44 20.40 -3.12 3.02
N LYS A 45 21.31 -3.31 3.99
CA LYS A 45 21.07 -4.16 5.17
C LYS A 45 20.00 -3.54 6.07
N LEU A 46 20.13 -2.25 6.38
CA LEU A 46 19.15 -1.52 7.18
C LEU A 46 17.77 -1.50 6.50
N LEU A 47 17.72 -1.17 5.22
CA LEU A 47 16.47 -1.11 4.46
C LEU A 47 15.80 -2.48 4.34
N GLY A 48 16.59 -3.55 4.24
CA GLY A 48 16.11 -4.93 4.28
C GLY A 48 15.44 -5.26 5.63
N GLU A 49 16.10 -4.92 6.74
CA GLU A 49 15.55 -5.18 8.08
C GLU A 49 14.30 -4.36 8.37
N VAL A 50 14.28 -3.09 7.98
CA VAL A 50 13.07 -2.26 8.10
C VAL A 50 11.94 -2.81 7.24
N SER A 51 12.23 -3.22 5.99
CA SER A 51 11.23 -3.84 5.12
C SER A 51 10.66 -5.13 5.72
N ARG A 52 11.50 -5.95 6.36
CA ARG A 52 11.07 -7.18 7.04
C ARG A 52 10.08 -6.90 8.17
N ARG A 53 10.32 -5.85 8.97
CA ARG A 53 9.42 -5.42 10.06
C ARG A 53 8.16 -4.71 9.55
N PHE A 54 8.27 -3.98 8.45
CA PHE A 54 7.15 -3.26 7.85
C PHE A 54 6.16 -4.20 7.14
N THR A 55 6.66 -5.26 6.49
CA THR A 55 5.83 -6.20 5.73
C THR A 55 4.61 -6.75 6.48
N PRO A 56 4.72 -7.30 7.71
CA PRO A 56 3.55 -7.79 8.43
C PRO A 56 2.55 -6.68 8.76
N LEU A 57 3.02 -5.46 9.08
CA LEU A 57 2.15 -4.31 9.32
C LEU A 57 1.40 -3.90 8.05
N ALA A 58 2.10 -3.87 6.91
CA ALA A 58 1.50 -3.59 5.60
C ALA A 58 0.48 -4.67 5.21
N ASN A 59 0.77 -5.95 5.44
CA ASN A 59 -0.16 -7.04 5.16
C ASN A 59 -1.44 -6.91 5.99
N GLY A 60 -1.32 -6.61 7.29
CA GLY A 60 -2.46 -6.35 8.16
C GLY A 60 -3.29 -5.14 7.69
N ALA A 61 -2.61 -4.06 7.29
CA ALA A 61 -3.26 -2.87 6.74
C ALA A 61 -4.00 -3.15 5.42
N ILE A 62 -3.42 -3.94 4.51
CA ILE A 62 -4.08 -4.34 3.25
C ILE A 62 -5.37 -5.11 3.52
N VAL A 63 -5.33 -6.08 4.45
CA VAL A 63 -6.53 -6.85 4.84
C VAL A 63 -7.57 -5.93 5.46
N LEU A 64 -7.16 -5.04 6.36
CA LEU A 64 -8.06 -4.09 7.01
C LEU A 64 -8.71 -3.13 6.00
N LEU A 65 -7.95 -2.63 5.01
CA LEU A 65 -8.46 -1.79 3.93
C LEU A 65 -9.52 -2.51 3.08
N LEU A 66 -9.26 -3.77 2.72
CA LEU A 66 -10.19 -4.57 1.93
C LEU A 66 -11.50 -4.80 2.70
N LEU A 67 -11.41 -5.23 3.97
CA LEU A 67 -12.58 -5.53 4.80
C LEU A 67 -13.39 -4.27 5.13
N SER A 68 -12.71 -3.20 5.56
CA SER A 68 -13.38 -1.94 5.88
C SER A 68 -13.97 -1.27 4.64
N GLY A 69 -13.28 -1.31 3.50
CA GLY A 69 -13.79 -0.78 2.23
C GLY A 69 -15.03 -1.53 1.74
N ALA A 70 -15.02 -2.87 1.81
CA ALA A 70 -16.18 -3.68 1.47
C ALA A 70 -17.38 -3.42 2.41
N ALA A 71 -17.13 -3.31 3.72
CA ALA A 71 -18.18 -3.03 4.70
C ALA A 71 -18.80 -1.64 4.48
N LEU A 72 -17.97 -0.61 4.24
CA LEU A 72 -18.44 0.75 3.93
C LEU A 72 -19.24 0.80 2.64
N MET A 73 -18.85 0.02 1.62
CA MET A 73 -19.60 -0.09 0.37
C MET A 73 -20.99 -0.70 0.60
N VAL A 74 -21.12 -1.71 1.45
CA VAL A 74 -22.42 -2.34 1.75
C VAL A 74 -23.30 -1.42 2.60
N LEU A 75 -22.74 -0.79 3.63
CA LEU A 75 -23.48 0.02 4.59
C LEU A 75 -23.86 1.41 4.03
N GLY A 76 -23.02 1.99 3.18
CA GLY A 76 -23.29 3.27 2.52
C GLY A 76 -24.42 3.23 1.48
N ASN A 77 -24.93 2.03 1.15
CA ASN A 77 -26.09 1.87 0.26
C ASN A 77 -27.45 2.11 0.97
N GLY A 78 -27.46 2.26 2.30
CA GLY A 78 -28.69 2.37 3.10
C GLY A 78 -29.22 3.79 3.31
N ASP A 79 -28.48 4.83 2.90
CA ASP A 79 -28.88 6.22 3.09
C ASP A 79 -29.80 6.73 1.96
N SER A 80 -30.79 7.55 2.30
CA SER A 80 -31.83 8.13 1.42
C SER A 80 -31.32 8.97 0.23
N ASN A 81 -30.00 9.13 0.09
CA ASN A 81 -29.29 9.68 -1.07
C ASN A 81 -28.68 8.60 -1.99
N GLY A 82 -29.20 7.37 -1.93
CA GLY A 82 -28.71 6.15 -2.61
C GLY A 82 -28.51 6.19 -4.13
N GLY A 83 -28.80 7.30 -4.80
CA GLY A 83 -28.48 7.51 -6.22
C GLY A 83 -27.01 7.86 -6.51
N ARG A 84 -26.26 8.37 -5.51
CA ARG A 84 -24.89 8.88 -5.74
C ARG A 84 -23.83 7.78 -5.82
N MET A 85 -24.00 6.68 -5.07
CA MET A 85 -23.09 5.52 -5.11
C MET A 85 -23.21 4.73 -6.44
N TRP A 86 -24.42 4.61 -6.99
CA TRP A 86 -24.64 3.97 -8.30
C TRP A 86 -24.15 4.84 -9.47
N SER A 87 -24.22 6.18 -9.37
CA SER A 87 -23.65 7.08 -10.39
C SER A 87 -22.12 7.13 -10.37
N MET A 88 -21.48 6.67 -9.30
CA MET A 88 -20.02 6.64 -9.12
C MET A 88 -19.42 5.23 -9.29
N GLY A 89 -20.24 4.25 -9.68
CA GLY A 89 -19.85 2.86 -9.89
C GLY A 89 -18.52 2.68 -10.66
N PRO A 90 -18.29 3.36 -11.79
CA PRO A 90 -17.02 3.25 -12.52
C PRO A 90 -15.80 3.76 -11.73
N ALA A 91 -15.96 4.85 -10.98
CA ALA A 91 -14.86 5.45 -10.23
C ALA A 91 -14.49 4.62 -8.99
N MET A 92 -15.49 4.05 -8.30
CA MET A 92 -15.29 3.10 -7.21
C MET A 92 -14.64 1.80 -7.69
N LEU A 93 -15.09 1.25 -8.82
CA LEU A 93 -14.47 0.09 -9.45
C LEU A 93 -13.02 0.37 -9.85
N PHE A 94 -12.75 1.53 -10.45
CA PHE A 94 -11.40 1.92 -10.81
C PHE A 94 -10.49 2.05 -9.57
N LYS A 95 -10.98 2.68 -8.50
CA LYS A 95 -10.28 2.74 -7.21
C LYS A 95 -9.96 1.35 -6.66
N LEU A 96 -10.91 0.42 -6.72
CA LEU A 96 -10.71 -0.96 -6.28
C LEU A 96 -9.67 -1.69 -7.15
N LEU A 97 -9.70 -1.51 -8.47
CA LEU A 97 -8.69 -2.09 -9.37
C LEU A 97 -7.29 -1.57 -9.06
N LEU A 98 -7.14 -0.27 -8.79
CA LEU A 98 -5.86 0.31 -8.38
C LEU A 98 -5.40 -0.24 -7.03
N PHE A 99 -6.30 -0.38 -6.05
CA PHE A 99 -5.98 -1.02 -4.77
C PHE A 99 -5.51 -2.48 -4.95
N LEU A 100 -6.21 -3.27 -5.78
CA LEU A 100 -5.83 -4.66 -6.07
C LEU A 100 -4.48 -4.73 -6.81
N LEU A 101 -4.22 -3.82 -7.75
CA LEU A 101 -2.91 -3.69 -8.39
C LEU A 101 -1.82 -3.41 -7.35
N MET A 102 -2.06 -2.51 -6.40
CA MET A 102 -1.09 -2.24 -5.34
C MET A 102 -0.83 -3.45 -4.45
N ALA A 103 -1.89 -4.14 -4.03
CA ALA A 103 -1.78 -5.35 -3.23
C ALA A 103 -0.98 -6.42 -3.99
N ALA A 104 -1.28 -6.63 -5.28
CA ALA A 104 -0.56 -7.57 -6.13
C ALA A 104 0.93 -7.21 -6.24
N VAL A 105 1.26 -5.94 -6.48
CA VAL A 105 2.67 -5.47 -6.52
C VAL A 105 3.37 -5.68 -5.18
N HIS A 106 2.71 -5.39 -4.06
CA HIS A 106 3.25 -5.60 -2.72
C HIS A 106 3.56 -7.07 -2.45
N PHE A 107 2.61 -7.97 -2.70
CA PHE A 107 2.80 -9.40 -2.49
C PHE A 107 3.79 -10.01 -3.48
N TYR A 108 3.79 -9.59 -4.75
CA TYR A 108 4.79 -10.03 -5.73
C TYR A 108 6.21 -9.71 -5.27
N ARG A 109 6.44 -8.49 -4.76
CA ARG A 109 7.74 -8.10 -4.21
C ARG A 109 8.15 -8.95 -3.01
N GLY A 110 7.22 -9.22 -2.10
CA GLY A 110 7.49 -9.97 -0.87
C GLY A 110 7.70 -11.47 -1.09
N LEU A 111 6.87 -12.09 -1.94
CA LEU A 111 6.82 -13.55 -2.11
C LEU A 111 7.72 -14.04 -3.25
N VAL A 112 7.92 -13.24 -4.29
CA VAL A 112 8.69 -13.65 -5.47
C VAL A 112 10.04 -12.94 -5.51
N LEU A 113 10.02 -11.61 -5.42
CA LEU A 113 11.22 -10.81 -5.68
C LEU A 113 12.21 -10.84 -4.50
N ALA A 114 11.73 -10.85 -3.26
CA ALA A 114 12.60 -10.90 -2.08
C ALA A 114 13.39 -12.22 -1.97
N PRO A 115 12.79 -13.42 -2.16
CA PRO A 115 13.55 -14.66 -2.23
C PRO A 115 14.55 -14.70 -3.39
N GLN A 116 14.19 -14.18 -4.57
CA GLN A 116 15.12 -14.08 -5.70
C GLN A 116 16.34 -13.23 -5.36
N VAL A 117 16.16 -12.05 -4.75
CA VAL A 117 17.27 -11.20 -4.30
C VAL A 117 18.15 -11.89 -3.24
N ALA A 118 17.55 -12.68 -2.36
CA ALA A 118 18.26 -13.42 -1.32
C ALA A 118 19.12 -14.56 -1.89
N ASN A 119 18.60 -15.25 -2.91
CA ASN A 119 19.25 -16.41 -3.54
C ASN A 119 20.21 -16.03 -4.68
N SER A 120 20.11 -14.83 -5.25
CA SER A 120 21.05 -14.35 -6.27
C SER A 120 22.45 -14.12 -5.70
N ALA A 121 23.46 -14.61 -6.42
CA ALA A 121 24.86 -14.34 -6.13
C ALA A 121 25.16 -12.83 -6.16
N ALA A 122 26.18 -12.40 -5.42
CA ALA A 122 26.63 -11.02 -5.47
C ALA A 122 27.11 -10.69 -6.90
N GLY A 123 26.46 -9.70 -7.53
CA GLY A 123 26.72 -9.36 -8.92
C GLY A 123 25.63 -8.49 -9.52
N GLU A 124 25.71 -8.27 -10.83
CA GLU A 124 24.82 -7.38 -11.60
C GLU A 124 23.34 -7.79 -11.49
N GLU A 125 23.05 -9.09 -11.47
CA GLU A 125 21.69 -9.61 -11.35
C GLU A 125 21.01 -9.18 -10.04
N LYS A 126 21.73 -9.30 -8.91
CA LYS A 126 21.22 -8.90 -7.60
C LYS A 126 20.94 -7.40 -7.54
N VAL A 127 21.81 -6.58 -8.12
CA VAL A 127 21.61 -5.13 -8.24
C VAL A 127 20.38 -4.82 -9.09
N ARG A 128 20.21 -5.51 -10.23
CA ARG A 128 19.05 -5.34 -11.12
C ARG A 128 17.74 -5.67 -10.41
N LEU A 129 17.68 -6.78 -9.67
CA LEU A 129 16.49 -7.18 -8.90
C LEU A 129 16.17 -6.19 -7.77
N GLN A 130 17.18 -5.67 -7.08
CA GLN A 130 17.00 -4.63 -6.06
C GLN A 130 16.47 -3.32 -6.66
N GLN A 131 17.01 -2.89 -7.80
CA GLN A 131 16.52 -1.72 -8.52
C GLN A 131 15.09 -1.91 -8.99
N TRP A 132 14.75 -3.10 -9.51
CA TRP A 132 13.40 -3.45 -9.91
C TRP A 132 12.43 -3.40 -8.72
N SER A 133 12.83 -3.99 -7.59
CA SER A 133 12.05 -3.92 -6.34
C SER A 133 11.77 -2.48 -5.92
N LEU A 134 12.77 -1.59 -6.00
CA LEU A 134 12.60 -0.18 -5.67
C LEU A 134 11.70 0.57 -6.67
N ARG A 135 11.80 0.28 -7.97
CA ARG A 135 10.88 0.84 -8.98
C ARG A 135 9.44 0.45 -8.68
N LEU A 136 9.20 -0.81 -8.31
CA LEU A 136 7.87 -1.27 -7.91
C LEU A 136 7.36 -0.57 -6.65
N VAL A 137 8.20 -0.25 -5.66
CA VAL A 137 7.77 0.58 -4.51
C VAL A 137 7.32 1.97 -4.96
N LYS A 138 8.05 2.60 -5.89
CA LYS A 138 7.70 3.92 -6.42
C LYS A 138 6.39 3.89 -7.22
N VAL A 139 6.19 2.85 -8.04
CA VAL A 139 4.91 2.62 -8.74
C VAL A 139 3.79 2.45 -7.72
N ASN A 140 3.99 1.61 -6.70
CA ASN A 140 3.02 1.39 -5.64
C ASN A 140 2.68 2.69 -4.89
N PHE A 141 3.68 3.54 -4.65
CA PHE A 141 3.50 4.86 -4.05
C PHE A 141 2.65 5.79 -4.92
N ALA A 142 2.97 5.89 -6.22
CA ALA A 142 2.21 6.73 -7.14
C ALA A 142 0.76 6.27 -7.27
N VAL A 143 0.53 4.95 -7.43
CA VAL A 143 -0.81 4.37 -7.46
C VAL A 143 -1.54 4.61 -6.14
N GLY A 144 -0.87 4.49 -5.00
CA GLY A 144 -1.44 4.74 -3.68
C GLY A 144 -1.89 6.19 -3.47
N LEU A 145 -1.10 7.16 -3.94
CA LEU A 145 -1.51 8.56 -3.95
C LEU A 145 -2.74 8.78 -4.85
N THR A 146 -2.82 8.13 -6.01
CA THR A 146 -4.01 8.18 -6.87
C THR A 146 -5.24 7.59 -6.19
N VAL A 147 -5.11 6.44 -5.50
CA VAL A 147 -6.21 5.84 -4.73
C VAL A 147 -6.68 6.77 -3.60
N LEU A 148 -5.75 7.42 -2.90
CA LEU A 148 -6.06 8.39 -1.87
C LEU A 148 -6.81 9.61 -2.45
N LEU A 149 -6.34 10.15 -3.58
CA LEU A 149 -7.00 11.25 -4.28
C LEU A 149 -8.42 10.86 -4.72
N LEU A 150 -8.59 9.67 -5.29
CA LEU A 150 -9.91 9.15 -5.66
C LEU A 150 -10.83 9.00 -4.44
N SER A 151 -10.29 8.76 -3.25
CA SER A 151 -11.08 8.70 -2.00
C SER A 151 -11.65 10.06 -1.56
N ALA A 152 -11.06 11.17 -2.01
CA ALA A 152 -11.62 12.50 -1.76
C ALA A 152 -12.74 12.85 -2.75
N ILE A 153 -12.78 12.15 -3.90
CA ILE A 153 -13.74 12.39 -4.98
C ILE A 153 -14.92 11.42 -4.86
N VAL A 154 -14.67 10.18 -4.43
CA VAL A 154 -15.57 9.01 -4.35
C VAL A 154 -15.59 8.45 -2.93
#